data_AF-A0A7K1KS54-F1
#
_entry.id   AF-A0A7K1KS54-F1
#
_cell.length_a   1.000
_cell.length_b   1.000
_cell.length_c   1.000
_cell.angle_alpha   90.00
_cell.angle_beta   90.00
_cell.angle_gamma   90.00
#
_symmetry.space_group_name_H-M   'P 1'
#
loop_
_entity.id
_entity.type
_entity.pdbx_description
1 polymer ?
#
loop_
_entity_poly.entity_id
_entity_poly.type
_entity_poly.pdbx_seq_one_letter_code
_entity_poly.pdbx_strand_id
1 'polypeptide(L)'
;MTGDPAQTRPDLPAQTGAGPRMRPRDRRVVQAIALATLLPALLTVHWLDETRDVRSNLKPEEKVTTVPRGAAGELAGARWQVVDRRTAAPLLRPASGAPPGSAEVAEVRVTLAVVAKDAAAAKAVGAYGIVYRLRDGDGRAWAATGLGTGAARPGVPVRITVRGTVPRAKADLLVLEVRPPAYSRPKGPLPSLRFAP
;
A
#
# COMPACT_ATOMS: atom_id res chain seq x y z
N MET A 1 -17.68 -89.63 24.44
CA MET A 1 -16.54 -88.98 23.76
C MET A 1 -16.62 -89.27 22.28
N THR A 2 -17.27 -88.40 21.50
CA THR A 2 -17.05 -88.26 20.05
C THR A 2 -17.66 -86.91 19.68
N GLY A 3 -16.81 -85.97 19.28
CA GLY A 3 -17.23 -84.63 18.88
C GLY A 3 -17.70 -84.61 17.44
N ASP A 4 -18.67 -83.75 17.16
CA ASP A 4 -18.85 -83.19 15.83
C ASP A 4 -19.40 -81.76 15.94
N PRO A 5 -18.54 -80.73 16.05
CA PRO A 5 -18.96 -79.35 15.88
C PRO A 5 -19.01 -79.02 14.38
N ALA A 6 -20.02 -79.56 13.69
CA ALA A 6 -20.53 -78.92 12.50
C ALA A 6 -21.10 -77.54 12.88
N GLN A 7 -20.72 -76.50 12.13
CA GLN A 7 -21.05 -75.07 12.29
C GLN A 7 -20.16 -74.35 13.32
N THR A 8 -19.33 -73.37 12.96
CA THR A 8 -19.66 -72.21 12.14
C THR A 8 -18.42 -71.76 11.36
N ARG A 9 -18.43 -71.88 10.03
CA ARG A 9 -17.57 -71.05 9.18
C ARG A 9 -18.49 -70.35 8.19
N PRO A 10 -18.68 -69.02 8.28
CA PRO A 10 -19.36 -68.32 7.21
C PRO A 10 -18.46 -68.43 5.98
N ASP A 11 -18.94 -69.13 4.96
CA ASP A 11 -18.38 -69.03 3.62
C ASP A 11 -18.52 -67.58 3.20
N LEU A 12 -17.40 -66.85 3.28
CA LEU A 12 -17.29 -65.55 2.66
C LEU A 12 -17.55 -65.75 1.16
N PRO A 13 -18.44 -64.97 0.53
CA PRO A 13 -18.57 -65.04 -0.92
C PRO A 13 -17.19 -64.79 -1.50
N ALA A 14 -16.76 -65.67 -2.41
CA ALA A 14 -15.57 -65.44 -3.20
C ALA A 14 -15.63 -63.99 -3.70
N GLN A 15 -14.66 -63.16 -3.32
CA GLN A 15 -14.53 -61.83 -3.88
C GLN A 15 -14.08 -61.98 -5.34
N THR A 16 -15.02 -62.35 -6.21
CA THR A 16 -14.94 -62.22 -7.66
C THR A 16 -15.03 -60.73 -7.97
N GLY A 17 -13.88 -60.08 -7.82
CA GLY A 17 -13.74 -58.64 -8.02
C GLY A 17 -12.29 -58.24 -8.14
N ALA A 18 -11.44 -59.10 -8.71
CA ALA A 18 -10.16 -58.64 -9.26
C ALA A 18 -10.47 -57.77 -10.48
N GLY A 19 -10.84 -56.51 -10.23
CA GLY A 19 -10.92 -55.50 -11.28
C GLY A 19 -9.61 -55.47 -12.06
N PRO A 20 -9.62 -55.07 -13.35
CA PRO A 20 -8.46 -55.17 -14.22
C PRO A 20 -7.22 -54.55 -13.57
N ARG A 21 -6.29 -55.39 -13.11
CA ARG A 21 -5.02 -54.91 -12.55
C ARG A 21 -4.19 -54.39 -13.72
N MET A 22 -4.07 -53.06 -13.78
CA MET A 22 -3.23 -52.39 -14.79
C MET A 22 -1.83 -53.00 -14.77
N ARG A 23 -1.32 -53.34 -15.96
CA ARG A 23 0.03 -53.87 -16.08
C ARG A 23 1.03 -52.81 -15.59
N PRO A 24 2.20 -53.21 -15.07
CA PRO A 24 3.19 -52.27 -14.56
C PRO A 24 3.60 -51.17 -15.56
N ARG A 25 3.54 -51.46 -16.87
CA ARG A 25 3.79 -50.50 -17.94
C ARG A 25 2.63 -49.52 -18.14
N ASP A 26 1.40 -50.00 -18.15
CA ASP A 26 0.19 -49.15 -18.29
C ASP A 26 0.07 -48.17 -17.13
N ARG A 27 0.42 -48.62 -15.90
CA ARG A 27 0.49 -47.74 -14.73
C ARG A 27 1.51 -46.60 -14.91
N ARG A 28 2.67 -46.88 -15.51
CA ARG A 28 3.69 -45.86 -15.78
C ARG A 28 3.24 -44.87 -16.86
N VAL A 29 2.53 -45.36 -17.88
CA VAL A 29 1.95 -44.51 -18.94
C VAL A 29 0.88 -43.59 -18.36
N VAL A 30 -0.04 -44.13 -17.55
CA VAL A 30 -1.07 -43.32 -16.88
C VAL A 30 -0.45 -42.32 -15.92
N GLN A 31 0.58 -42.70 -15.15
CA GLN A 31 1.31 -41.77 -14.29
C GLN A 31 2.01 -40.66 -15.08
N ALA A 32 2.60 -40.98 -16.23
CA ALA A 32 3.24 -40.00 -17.10
C ALA A 32 2.23 -39.02 -17.71
N ILE A 33 1.08 -39.51 -18.17
CA ILE A 33 -0.01 -38.68 -18.69
C ILE A 33 -0.59 -37.81 -17.57
N ALA A 34 -0.82 -38.39 -16.39
CA ALA A 34 -1.28 -37.65 -15.22
C ALA A 34 -0.29 -36.54 -14.83
N LEU A 35 1.01 -36.83 -14.78
CA LEU A 35 2.03 -35.79 -14.53
C LEU A 35 2.03 -34.72 -15.63
N ALA A 36 2.00 -35.13 -16.90
CA ALA A 36 2.05 -34.24 -18.05
C ALA A 36 0.84 -33.31 -18.13
N THR A 37 -0.28 -33.67 -17.50
CA THR A 37 -1.50 -32.86 -17.45
C THR A 37 -1.61 -32.05 -16.16
N LEU A 38 -1.33 -32.64 -15.00
CA LEU A 38 -1.43 -31.97 -13.70
C LEU A 38 -0.37 -30.89 -13.50
N LEU A 39 0.88 -31.14 -13.90
CA LEU A 39 1.96 -30.16 -13.70
C LEU A 39 1.67 -28.82 -14.41
N PRO A 40 1.37 -28.78 -15.72
CA PRO A 40 1.07 -27.51 -16.39
C PRO A 40 -0.24 -26.88 -15.89
N ALA A 41 -1.24 -27.67 -15.49
CA ALA A 41 -2.47 -27.14 -14.91
C ALA A 41 -2.21 -26.48 -13.54
N LEU A 42 -1.44 -27.12 -12.66
CA LEU A 42 -1.07 -26.54 -11.36
C LEU A 42 -0.20 -25.28 -11.52
N LEU A 43 0.74 -25.30 -12.46
CA LEU A 43 1.58 -24.12 -12.78
C LEU A 43 0.75 -22.96 -13.32
N THR A 44 -0.22 -23.21 -14.20
CA THR A 44 -1.08 -22.13 -14.73
C THR A 44 -2.02 -21.59 -13.66
N VAL A 45 -2.56 -22.42 -12.77
CA VAL A 45 -3.36 -21.96 -11.62
C VAL A 45 -2.51 -21.13 -10.66
N HIS A 46 -1.32 -21.59 -10.29
CA HIS A 46 -0.39 -20.82 -9.45
C HIS A 46 -0.01 -19.49 -10.09
N TRP A 47 0.29 -19.50 -11.38
CA TRP A 47 0.65 -18.29 -12.10
C TRP A 47 -0.52 -17.30 -12.19
N LEU A 48 -1.74 -17.79 -12.41
CA LEU A 48 -2.93 -16.94 -12.44
C LEU A 48 -3.23 -16.35 -11.06
N ASP A 49 -3.04 -17.14 -10.00
CA ASP A 49 -3.20 -16.71 -8.61
C ASP A 49 -2.16 -15.67 -8.23
N GLU A 50 -0.87 -15.92 -8.50
CA GLU A 50 0.21 -14.95 -8.31
C GLU A 50 -0.04 -13.68 -9.13
N THR A 51 -0.52 -13.78 -10.37
CA THR A 51 -0.82 -12.60 -11.19
C THR A 51 -1.99 -11.81 -10.62
N ARG A 52 -2.99 -12.50 -10.06
CA ARG A 52 -4.15 -11.87 -9.41
C ARG A 52 -3.77 -11.21 -8.10
N ASP A 53 -2.89 -11.83 -7.32
CA ASP A 53 -2.35 -11.32 -6.06
C ASP A 53 -1.36 -10.17 -6.28
N VAL A 54 -0.49 -10.27 -7.28
CA VAL A 54 0.39 -9.19 -7.69
C VAL A 54 -0.45 -8.01 -8.18
N ARG A 55 -1.44 -8.23 -9.05
CA ARG A 55 -2.33 -7.14 -9.50
C ARG A 55 -3.17 -6.54 -8.37
N SER A 56 -3.53 -7.32 -7.35
CA SER A 56 -4.33 -6.86 -6.21
C SER A 56 -3.48 -6.21 -5.10
N ASN A 57 -2.19 -6.55 -4.98
CA ASN A 57 -1.28 -6.09 -3.92
C ASN A 57 -0.17 -5.14 -4.41
N LEU A 58 0.05 -5.01 -5.71
CA LEU A 58 0.91 -3.94 -6.25
C LEU A 58 0.31 -2.58 -5.87
N LYS A 59 1.18 -1.69 -5.39
CA LYS A 59 0.82 -0.29 -5.13
C LYS A 59 0.21 0.27 -6.41
N PRO A 60 -1.03 0.78 -6.38
CA PRO A 60 -1.63 1.42 -7.54
C PRO A 60 -0.69 2.50 -8.08
N GLU A 61 -0.59 2.60 -9.40
CA GLU A 61 0.23 3.59 -10.09
C GLU A 61 -0.04 5.00 -9.50
N GLU A 62 0.99 5.75 -9.14
CA GLU A 62 0.81 7.07 -8.53
C GLU A 62 0.60 8.11 -9.62
N LYS A 63 -0.58 8.75 -9.67
CA LYS A 63 -0.81 9.92 -10.53
C LYS A 63 -0.33 11.17 -9.80
N VAL A 64 0.87 11.61 -10.14
CA VAL A 64 1.52 12.78 -9.54
C VAL A 64 1.11 14.04 -10.30
N THR A 65 0.56 15.01 -9.58
CA THR A 65 0.36 16.37 -10.07
C THR A 65 1.37 17.29 -9.41
N THR A 66 2.35 17.76 -10.19
CA THR A 66 3.31 18.77 -9.73
C THR A 66 2.65 20.15 -9.74
N VAL A 67 2.65 20.82 -8.60
CA VAL A 67 2.07 22.15 -8.41
C VAL A 67 3.22 23.15 -8.28
N PRO A 68 3.33 24.12 -9.21
CA PRO A 68 4.30 25.21 -9.10
C PRO A 68 4.10 26.04 -7.83
N ARG A 69 5.16 26.75 -7.42
CA ARG A 69 5.12 27.63 -6.25
C ARG A 69 4.02 28.68 -6.42
N GLY A 70 3.16 28.84 -5.41
CA GLY A 70 2.04 29.77 -5.41
C GLY A 70 0.82 29.33 -6.23
N ALA A 71 0.93 28.25 -7.03
CA ALA A 71 -0.20 27.69 -7.74
C ALA A 71 -1.07 26.81 -6.83
N ALA A 72 -2.28 26.51 -7.30
CA ALA A 72 -3.19 25.61 -6.62
C ALA A 72 -3.33 24.28 -7.37
N GLY A 73 -3.30 23.17 -6.65
CA GLY A 73 -3.60 21.83 -7.15
C GLY A 73 -4.97 21.35 -6.69
N GLU A 74 -5.48 20.30 -7.32
CA GLU A 74 -6.76 19.68 -6.94
C GLU A 74 -6.55 18.23 -6.47
N LEU A 75 -7.09 17.90 -5.30
CA LEU A 75 -7.04 16.57 -4.73
C LEU A 75 -8.28 16.32 -3.88
N ALA A 76 -8.90 15.15 -4.05
CA ALA A 76 -10.09 14.73 -3.32
C ALA A 76 -11.25 15.77 -3.38
N GLY A 77 -11.45 16.40 -4.54
CA GLY A 77 -12.48 17.42 -4.75
C GLY A 77 -12.23 18.75 -4.01
N ALA A 78 -11.04 18.94 -3.46
CA ALA A 78 -10.62 20.17 -2.82
C ALA A 78 -9.47 20.83 -3.60
N ARG A 79 -9.44 22.16 -3.60
CA ARG A 79 -8.35 22.97 -4.11
C ARG A 79 -7.35 23.23 -2.99
N TRP A 80 -6.08 22.92 -3.22
CA TRP A 80 -4.99 23.00 -2.26
C TRP A 80 -3.94 23.98 -2.76
N GLN A 81 -3.49 24.89 -1.91
CA GLN A 81 -2.47 25.88 -2.25
C GLN A 81 -1.52 26.08 -1.07
N VAL A 82 -0.21 26.09 -1.33
CA VAL A 82 0.78 26.52 -0.32
C VAL A 82 0.74 28.03 -0.22
N VAL A 83 0.45 28.54 0.98
CA VAL A 83 0.40 29.98 1.25
C VAL A 83 1.58 30.49 2.07
N ASP A 84 2.22 29.61 2.83
CA ASP A 84 3.40 29.96 3.62
C ASP A 84 4.30 28.75 3.83
N ARG A 85 5.60 28.98 3.91
CA ARG A 85 6.60 27.96 4.20
C ARG A 85 7.67 28.58 5.08
N ARG A 86 7.96 27.93 6.22
CA ARG A 86 8.97 28.38 7.17
C ARG A 86 9.79 27.21 7.65
N THR A 87 11.09 27.42 7.77
CA THR A 87 12.00 26.51 8.45
C THR A 87 12.26 27.09 9.85
N ALA A 88 11.90 26.34 10.88
CA ALA A 88 12.13 26.74 12.26
C ALA A 88 13.63 26.64 12.61
N ALA A 89 14.01 27.28 13.72
CA ALA A 89 15.35 27.15 14.29
C ALA A 89 15.68 25.67 14.58
N PRO A 90 16.97 25.28 14.46
CA PRO A 90 17.39 23.90 14.65
C PRO A 90 17.02 23.38 16.03
N LEU A 91 16.51 22.15 16.07
CA LEU A 91 16.03 21.52 17.31
C LEU A 91 17.16 21.08 18.24
N LEU A 92 18.38 20.97 17.72
CA LEU A 92 19.60 20.64 18.45
C LEU A 92 20.70 21.64 18.07
N ARG A 93 21.20 22.38 19.06
CA ARG A 93 22.49 23.08 18.95
C ARG A 93 23.57 22.01 18.94
N PRO A 94 24.54 22.00 18.00
CA PRO A 94 25.62 21.03 18.04
C PRO A 94 26.35 21.16 19.37
N ALA A 95 26.43 20.06 20.12
CA ALA A 95 27.31 20.00 21.28
C ALA A 95 28.73 20.31 20.79
N SER A 96 29.45 21.21 21.46
CA SER A 96 30.85 21.50 21.14
C SER A 96 31.64 20.19 21.19
N GLY A 97 32.08 19.69 20.03
CA GLY A 97 32.77 18.41 19.90
C GLY A 97 32.01 17.30 19.18
N ALA A 98 30.80 17.56 18.66
CA ALA A 98 30.11 16.58 17.81
C ALA A 98 30.88 16.33 16.50
N PRO A 99 31.01 15.07 16.04
CA PRO A 99 31.72 14.74 14.82
C PRO A 99 31.07 15.40 13.59
N PRO A 100 31.86 15.80 12.58
CA PRO A 100 31.32 16.37 11.35
C PRO A 100 30.37 15.36 10.69
N GLY A 101 29.09 15.70 10.62
CA GLY A 101 28.05 14.80 10.10
C GLY A 101 26.90 14.49 11.08
N SER A 102 26.93 14.99 12.32
CA SER A 102 25.70 15.04 13.13
C SER A 102 24.70 15.98 12.43
N ALA A 103 23.83 15.42 11.59
CA ALA A 103 22.93 16.17 10.74
C ALA A 103 22.03 17.05 11.62
N GLU A 104 22.33 18.34 11.63
CA GLU A 104 21.50 19.34 12.28
C GLU A 104 20.08 19.20 11.72
N VAL A 105 19.11 19.02 12.60
CA VAL A 105 17.73 18.75 12.21
C VAL A 105 16.91 20.02 12.39
N ALA A 106 16.09 20.35 11.38
CA ALA A 106 15.20 21.50 11.40
C ALA A 106 13.74 21.05 11.27
N GLU A 107 12.84 21.78 11.91
CA GLU A 107 11.40 21.61 11.69
C GLU A 107 10.96 22.49 10.52
N VAL A 108 10.36 21.89 9.50
CA VAL A 108 9.74 22.60 8.38
C VAL A 108 8.24 22.70 8.66
N ARG A 109 7.70 23.91 8.52
CA ARG A 109 6.27 24.24 8.63
C ARG A 109 5.77 24.76 7.29
N VAL A 110 4.77 24.11 6.72
CA VAL A 110 4.11 24.53 5.48
C VAL A 110 2.65 24.79 5.76
N THR A 111 2.15 25.99 5.47
CA THR A 111 0.74 26.33 5.60
C THR A 111 0.06 26.15 4.25
N LEU A 112 -0.99 25.33 4.25
CA LEU A 112 -1.85 25.08 3.12
C LEU A 112 -3.18 25.82 3.30
N ALA A 113 -3.66 26.51 2.27
CA ALA A 113 -5.04 26.90 2.14
C ALA A 113 -5.79 25.84 1.33
N VAL A 114 -6.91 25.36 1.89
CA VAL A 114 -7.71 24.30 1.30
C VAL A 114 -9.15 24.76 1.16
N VAL A 115 -9.71 24.67 -0.04
CA VAL A 115 -11.11 24.99 -0.34
C VAL A 115 -11.78 23.73 -0.88
N ALA A 116 -12.68 23.14 -0.09
CA ALA A 116 -13.50 22.01 -0.53
C ALA A 116 -14.58 22.49 -1.50
N LYS A 117 -14.75 21.83 -2.65
CA LYS A 117 -15.79 22.21 -3.62
C LYS A 117 -17.20 21.84 -3.16
N ASP A 118 -17.35 20.71 -2.48
CA ASP A 118 -18.62 20.16 -2.03
C ASP A 118 -18.53 19.51 -0.64
N ALA A 119 -19.64 18.98 -0.14
CA ALA A 119 -19.73 18.33 1.18
C ALA A 119 -18.90 17.04 1.27
N ALA A 120 -18.76 16.29 0.17
CA ALA A 120 -17.96 15.07 0.13
C ALA A 120 -16.46 15.40 0.22
N ALA A 121 -16.01 16.42 -0.51
CA ALA A 121 -14.68 16.98 -0.44
C ALA A 121 -14.38 17.56 0.95
N ALA A 122 -15.32 18.29 1.55
CA ALA A 122 -15.17 18.81 2.90
C ALA A 122 -15.00 17.68 3.92
N LYS A 123 -15.80 16.61 3.79
CA LYS A 123 -15.64 15.40 4.59
C LYS A 123 -14.29 14.73 4.33
N ALA A 124 -13.82 14.66 3.09
CA ALA A 124 -12.53 14.05 2.76
C ALA A 124 -11.33 14.84 3.32
N VAL A 125 -11.39 16.18 3.31
CA VAL A 125 -10.36 17.07 3.89
C VAL A 125 -10.37 16.98 5.42
N GLY A 126 -11.56 16.92 6.03
CA GLY A 126 -11.73 16.81 7.49
C GLY A 126 -11.59 15.39 8.03
N ALA A 127 -11.63 14.36 7.17
CA ALA A 127 -11.46 12.98 7.57
C ALA A 127 -10.00 12.71 7.98
N TYR A 128 -9.84 11.91 9.03
CA TYR A 128 -8.55 11.35 9.38
C TYR A 128 -8.00 10.53 8.20
N GLY A 129 -6.78 10.84 7.79
CA GLY A 129 -6.03 9.98 6.87
C GLY A 129 -5.25 10.67 5.76
N ILE A 130 -5.46 11.97 5.47
CA ILE A 130 -4.60 12.68 4.52
C ILE A 130 -3.14 12.55 4.95
N VAL A 131 -2.30 12.01 4.07
CA VAL A 131 -0.89 11.74 4.37
C VAL A 131 -0.05 12.87 3.80
N TYR A 132 0.78 13.46 4.65
CA TYR A 132 1.74 14.49 4.26
C TYR A 132 3.16 13.94 4.32
N ARG A 133 3.94 14.18 3.26
CA ARG A 133 5.35 13.80 3.20
C ARG A 133 6.19 14.93 2.65
N LEU A 134 7.40 15.09 3.16
CA LEU A 134 8.41 15.96 2.58
C LEU A 134 9.38 15.09 1.78
N ARG A 135 9.69 15.45 0.53
CA ARG A 135 10.56 14.64 -0.33
C ARG A 135 11.69 15.45 -0.92
N ASP A 136 12.85 14.83 -1.09
CA ASP A 136 13.94 15.40 -1.86
C ASP A 136 13.94 14.90 -3.32
N GLY A 137 14.81 15.48 -4.14
CA GLY A 137 15.03 15.05 -5.53
C GLY A 137 15.62 13.65 -5.66
N ASP A 138 16.24 13.12 -4.60
CA ASP A 138 16.80 11.76 -4.55
C ASP A 138 15.73 10.69 -4.22
N GLY A 139 14.48 11.11 -3.99
CA GLY A 139 13.36 10.22 -3.69
C GLY A 139 13.21 9.85 -2.21
N ARG A 140 14.08 10.34 -1.32
CA ARG A 140 13.94 10.18 0.14
C ARG A 140 12.72 10.95 0.61
N ALA A 141 12.04 10.42 1.62
CA ALA A 141 10.82 11.01 2.14
C ALA A 141 10.81 11.01 3.67
N TRP A 142 10.36 12.12 4.25
CA TRP A 142 10.11 12.28 5.68
C TRP A 142 8.61 12.41 5.93
N ALA A 143 8.13 11.79 7.00
CA ALA A 143 6.74 11.94 7.41
C ALA A 143 6.49 13.37 7.91
N ALA A 144 5.30 13.89 7.64
CA ALA A 144 4.84 15.16 8.16
C ALA A 144 3.40 15.05 8.69
N THR A 145 3.08 15.89 9.66
CA THR A 145 1.79 15.91 10.34
C THR A 145 1.03 17.18 9.98
N GLY A 146 -0.20 17.04 9.50
CA GLY A 146 -1.10 18.16 9.22
C GLY A 146 -1.97 18.50 10.43
N LEU A 147 -2.02 19.79 10.78
CA LEU A 147 -2.85 20.36 11.84
C LEU A 147 -3.83 21.36 11.22
N GLY A 148 -5.12 21.00 11.15
CA GLY A 148 -6.16 21.87 10.62
C GLY A 148 -6.70 22.84 11.68
N THR A 149 -6.98 24.08 11.29
CA THR A 149 -7.69 25.05 12.13
C THR A 149 -9.19 25.02 11.81
N GLY A 150 -9.93 24.14 12.47
CA GLY A 150 -11.38 24.02 12.32
C GLY A 150 -11.84 22.97 11.31
N ALA A 151 -13.16 22.73 11.27
CA ALA A 151 -13.77 21.75 10.37
C ALA A 151 -13.90 22.33 8.95
N ALA A 152 -13.52 21.53 7.94
CA ALA A 152 -13.70 21.89 6.53
C ALA A 152 -15.20 22.02 6.20
N ARG A 153 -15.55 23.08 5.46
CA ARG A 153 -16.90 23.32 4.94
C ARG A 153 -16.81 23.58 3.43
N PRO A 154 -17.86 23.23 2.66
CA PRO A 154 -17.90 23.52 1.22
C PRO A 154 -17.73 25.02 0.96
N GLY A 155 -16.88 25.37 -0.01
CA GLY A 155 -16.60 26.75 -0.43
C GLY A 155 -15.81 27.60 0.56
N VAL A 156 -15.62 27.15 1.80
CA VAL A 156 -14.92 27.92 2.85
C VAL A 156 -13.45 27.53 2.91
N PRO A 157 -12.51 28.50 2.80
CA PRO A 157 -11.09 28.20 2.95
C PRO A 157 -10.76 27.81 4.39
N VAL A 158 -10.06 26.70 4.55
CA VAL A 158 -9.47 26.26 5.82
C VAL A 158 -7.95 26.23 5.70
N ARG A 159 -7.27 26.56 6.80
CA ARG A 159 -5.81 26.46 6.88
C ARG A 159 -5.39 25.15 7.52
N ILE A 160 -4.44 24.47 6.89
CA ILE A 160 -3.78 23.28 7.42
C ILE A 160 -2.30 23.58 7.53
N THR A 161 -1.75 23.47 8.75
CA THR A 161 -0.32 23.60 8.98
C THR A 161 0.31 22.23 8.99
N VAL A 162 1.16 21.95 8.00
CA VAL A 162 1.94 20.71 7.90
C VAL A 162 3.29 20.93 8.57
N ARG A 163 3.66 20.04 9.49
CA ARG A 163 4.95 20.06 10.21
C ARG A 163 5.73 18.78 9.97
N GLY A 164 7.00 18.90 9.65
CA GLY A 164 7.89 17.74 9.48
C GLY A 164 9.31 18.05 9.94
N THR A 165 10.00 17.03 10.43
CA THR A 165 11.36 17.13 10.95
C THR A 165 12.33 16.55 9.93
N VAL A 166 13.27 17.37 9.44
CA VAL A 166 14.12 17.04 8.30
C VAL A 166 15.56 17.53 8.48
N PRO A 167 16.54 16.97 7.76
CA PRO A 167 17.91 17.49 7.78
C PRO A 167 17.94 18.95 7.34
N ARG A 168 18.60 19.82 8.12
CA ARG A 168 18.64 21.27 7.90
C ARG A 168 19.15 21.63 6.50
N ALA A 169 20.20 20.96 6.05
CA ALA A 169 20.78 21.18 4.72
C ALA A 169 19.77 20.94 3.57
N LYS A 170 18.67 20.22 3.82
CA LYS A 170 17.64 19.93 2.84
C LYS A 170 16.36 20.74 3.06
N ALA A 171 16.19 21.44 4.17
CA ALA A 171 14.91 22.01 4.60
C ALA A 171 14.21 22.89 3.54
N ASP A 172 14.97 23.65 2.76
CA ASP A 172 14.45 24.57 1.74
C ASP A 172 14.32 23.92 0.35
N LEU A 173 14.79 22.68 0.18
CA LEU A 173 14.78 21.94 -1.09
C LEU A 173 13.66 20.90 -1.17
N LEU A 174 12.95 20.64 -0.07
CA LEU A 174 11.96 19.56 -0.02
C LEU A 174 10.65 19.93 -0.70
N VAL A 175 10.13 19.02 -1.50
CA VAL A 175 8.80 19.06 -2.08
C VAL A 175 7.79 18.55 -1.05
N LEU A 176 6.69 19.29 -0.85
CA LEU A 176 5.58 18.79 -0.04
C LEU A 176 4.67 17.90 -0.89
N GLU A 177 4.50 16.66 -0.46
CA GLU A 177 3.60 15.69 -1.05
C GLU A 177 2.34 15.52 -0.19
N VAL A 178 1.16 15.66 -0.80
CA VAL A 178 -0.14 15.44 -0.17
C VAL A 178 -0.82 14.27 -0.87
N ARG A 179 -1.25 13.27 -0.08
CA ARG A 179 -1.91 12.05 -0.58
C ARG A 179 -3.26 11.83 0.11
N PRO A 180 -4.23 11.21 -0.58
CA PRO A 180 -5.50 10.83 0.01
C PRO A 180 -5.32 9.79 1.12
N PRO A 181 -6.36 9.53 1.93
CA PRO A 181 -6.30 8.53 2.99
C PRO A 181 -5.84 7.16 2.50
N ALA A 182 -4.97 6.51 3.27
CA ALA A 182 -4.47 5.16 2.95
C ALA A 182 -5.60 4.13 2.77
N TYR A 183 -6.76 4.35 3.41
CA TYR A 183 -7.95 3.50 3.33
C TYR A 183 -8.89 3.87 2.19
N SER A 184 -8.70 5.03 1.54
CA SER A 184 -9.39 5.36 0.31
C SER A 184 -8.59 4.71 -0.81
N ARG A 185 -9.01 3.52 -1.25
CA ARG A 185 -8.47 2.89 -2.46
C ARG A 185 -9.33 3.35 -3.64
N PRO A 186 -9.03 4.48 -4.30
CA PRO A 186 -9.75 4.85 -5.51
C PRO A 186 -9.57 3.73 -6.56
N LYS A 187 -10.61 3.50 -7.35
CA LYS A 187 -10.46 2.69 -8.57
C LYS A 187 -9.56 3.47 -9.53
N GLY A 188 -8.33 2.99 -9.75
CA GLY A 188 -7.35 3.62 -10.63
C GLY A 188 -6.11 4.16 -9.90
N PRO A 189 -5.32 5.02 -10.55
CA PRO A 189 -4.07 5.49 -9.99
C PRO A 189 -4.30 6.36 -8.75
N LEU A 190 -3.40 6.25 -7.76
CA LEU A 190 -3.44 7.02 -6.52
C LEU A 190 -3.07 8.48 -6.81
N PRO A 191 -4.00 9.44 -6.67
CA PRO A 191 -3.69 10.83 -6.93
C PRO A 191 -2.79 11.38 -5.83
N SER A 192 -1.79 12.18 -6.20
CA SER A 192 -0.91 12.87 -5.25
C SER A 192 -0.60 14.28 -5.75
N LEU A 193 -0.57 15.25 -4.83
CA LEU A 193 -0.09 16.59 -5.13
C LEU A 193 1.34 16.74 -4.66
N ARG A 194 2.19 17.33 -5.49
CA ARG A 194 3.59 17.65 -5.14
C ARG A 194 3.83 19.13 -5.33
N PHE A 195 3.95 19.86 -4.22
CA PHE A 195 4.21 21.30 -4.21
C PHE A 195 5.70 21.55 -4.25
N ALA A 196 6.14 22.26 -5.29
CA ALA A 196 7.51 22.72 -5.42
C ALA A 196 7.91 23.63 -4.24
N PRO A 197 9.20 23.62 -3.84
CA PRO A 197 9.65 24.34 -2.66
C PRO A 197 9.48 25.86 -2.66
#